data_AF-A0A2V7YLH8-F1
#
_entry.id   AF-A0A2V7YLH8-F1
#
_cell.length_a   1.000
_cell.length_b   1.000
_cell.length_c   1.000
_cell.angle_alpha   90.00
_cell.angle_beta   90.00
_cell.angle_gamma   90.00
#
_symmetry.space_group_name_H-M   'P 1'
#
loop_
_entity.id
_entity.type
_entity.pdbx_description
1 polymer ?
#
loop_
_entity_poly.entity_id
_entity_poly.type
_entity_poly.pdbx_seq_one_letter_code
_entity_poly.pdbx_strand_id
1 'polypeptide(L)'
;MPFGVPARHTAIKFLEIQFQGDWLRMWPIHGVMYTVSSAKAEILVVTDPEFAPAMTYVFAVPKGEEVWIDRNIIHIPAICIKQIEGNGIRCQGT
;
A
#
# COMPACT_ATOMS: atom_id res chain seq x y z
N MET A 1 -0.96 28.33 0.42
CA MET A 1 -0.91 26.85 0.44
C MET A 1 -0.98 26.42 -1.01
N PRO A 2 0.07 25.87 -1.64
CA PRO A 2 -0.06 25.48 -3.04
C PRO A 2 -1.00 24.29 -3.11
N PHE A 3 -2.01 24.43 -3.96
CA PHE A 3 -3.01 23.41 -4.26
C PHE A 3 -2.31 22.13 -4.73
N GLY A 4 -2.78 21.00 -4.21
CA GLY A 4 -2.15 19.69 -4.40
C GLY A 4 -1.92 19.36 -5.86
N VAL A 5 -0.75 18.77 -6.14
CA VAL A 5 -0.48 18.15 -7.43
C VAL A 5 -1.44 16.97 -7.56
N PRO A 6 -2.22 16.85 -8.66
CA PRO A 6 -3.04 15.67 -8.88
C PRO A 6 -2.14 14.44 -9.01
N ALA A 7 -2.07 13.64 -7.94
CA ALA A 7 -1.41 12.35 -7.94
C ALA A 7 -2.43 11.27 -8.31
N ARG A 8 -2.01 10.28 -9.12
CA ARG A 8 -2.84 9.09 -9.36
C ARG A 8 -3.02 8.38 -8.04
N HIS A 9 -4.27 8.14 -7.66
CA HIS A 9 -4.63 7.67 -6.34
C HIS A 9 -5.49 6.41 -6.45
N THR A 10 -5.13 5.39 -5.67
CA THR A 10 -5.82 4.10 -5.64
C THR A 10 -6.32 3.85 -4.22
N ALA A 11 -7.60 3.49 -4.07
CA ALA A 11 -8.18 3.07 -2.79
C ALA A 11 -8.62 1.60 -2.88
N ILE A 12 -8.13 0.74 -1.98
CA ILE A 12 -8.38 -0.71 -2.02
C ILE A 12 -8.81 -1.21 -0.65
N LYS A 13 -9.91 -1.99 -0.60
CA LYS A 13 -10.22 -2.84 0.56
C LYS A 13 -9.27 -4.03 0.54
N PHE A 14 -8.51 -4.23 1.60
CA PHE A 14 -7.48 -5.27 1.66
C PHE A 14 -7.77 -6.31 2.74
N LEU A 15 -7.31 -7.53 2.50
CA LEU A 15 -7.24 -8.62 3.47
C LEU A 15 -5.92 -8.55 4.25
N GLU A 16 -4.82 -8.36 3.54
CA GLU A 16 -3.47 -8.33 4.09
C GLU A 16 -2.60 -7.33 3.32
N ILE A 17 -1.62 -6.74 4.00
CA ILE A 17 -0.65 -5.83 3.41
C ILE A 17 0.76 -6.18 3.89
N GLN A 18 1.73 -6.11 3.00
CA GLN A 18 3.15 -6.22 3.33
C GLN A 18 3.89 -4.98 2.84
N PHE A 19 4.48 -4.25 3.77
CA PHE A 19 5.40 -3.16 3.48
C PHE A 19 6.80 -3.74 3.28
N GLN A 20 7.41 -3.45 2.14
CA GLN A 20 8.81 -3.80 1.83
C GLN A 20 9.64 -2.53 1.73
N GLY A 21 10.89 -2.58 2.20
CA GLY A 21 11.74 -1.41 2.37
C GLY A 21 11.47 -0.65 3.68
N ASP A 22 11.89 0.60 3.74
CA ASP A 22 11.84 1.40 4.98
C ASP A 22 10.65 2.36 4.94
N TRP A 23 9.85 2.31 6.00
CA TRP A 23 8.64 3.09 6.15
C TRP A 23 8.59 3.72 7.54
N LEU A 24 8.22 5.00 7.59
CA LEU A 24 7.95 5.69 8.83
C LEU A 24 6.46 5.62 9.13
N ARG A 25 6.10 5.06 10.28
CA ARG A 25 4.70 4.93 10.72
C ARG A 25 4.32 6.10 11.63
N MET A 26 3.17 6.71 11.37
CA MET A 26 2.56 7.73 12.22
C MET A 26 1.10 7.39 12.53
N TRP A 27 0.64 7.85 13.69
CA TRP A 27 -0.70 7.59 14.22
C TRP A 27 -1.49 8.90 14.31
N PRO A 28 -2.09 9.36 13.20
CA PRO A 28 -3.01 10.49 13.24
C PRO A 28 -4.29 10.13 14.02
N ILE A 29 -5.15 11.12 14.26
CA ILE A 29 -6.44 10.96 14.97
C ILE A 29 -7.33 9.90 14.29
N HIS A 30 -7.21 9.76 12.96
CA HIS A 30 -7.93 8.77 12.17
C HIS A 30 -6.96 7.92 11.37
N GLY A 31 -7.01 6.60 11.58
CA GLY A 31 -6.24 5.64 10.81
C GLY A 31 -4.75 5.63 11.14
N VAL A 32 -3.96 5.11 10.21
CA VAL A 32 -2.51 5.01 10.30
C VAL A 32 -1.91 5.52 9.01
N MET A 33 -0.85 6.31 9.11
CA MET A 33 -0.12 6.82 7.96
C MET A 33 1.27 6.20 7.89
N TYR A 34 1.71 5.88 6.69
CA TYR A 34 3.03 5.32 6.40
C TYR A 34 3.71 6.17 5.34
N THR A 35 4.86 6.77 5.67
CA THR A 35 5.65 7.58 4.75
C THR A 35 6.85 6.78 4.27
N VAL A 36 7.09 6.77 2.96
CA VAL A 36 8.25 6.09 2.39
C VAL A 36 9.53 6.81 2.76
N SER A 37 10.45 6.13 3.45
CA SER A 37 11.74 6.70 3.83
C SER A 37 12.90 6.26 2.91
N SER A 38 12.76 5.16 2.17
CA SER A 38 13.77 4.67 1.21
C SER A 38 13.31 4.64 -0.25
N ALA A 39 14.25 4.73 -1.19
CA ALA A 39 13.97 4.84 -2.62
C ALA A 39 13.47 3.53 -3.29
N LYS A 40 13.43 2.42 -2.54
CA LYS A 40 13.05 1.09 -3.03
C LYS A 40 11.90 0.49 -2.24
N ALA A 41 11.03 1.32 -1.69
CA ALA A 41 9.90 0.84 -0.93
C ALA A 41 8.78 0.36 -1.85
N GLU A 42 8.29 -0.83 -1.55
CA GLU A 42 7.14 -1.44 -2.23
C GLU A 42 6.08 -1.77 -1.20
N ILE A 43 4.83 -1.80 -1.63
CA ILE A 43 3.73 -2.31 -0.84
C ILE A 43 2.97 -3.36 -1.63
N LEU A 44 2.78 -4.52 -1.02
CA LEU A 44 1.96 -5.60 -1.54
C LEU A 44 0.62 -5.54 -0.83
N VAL A 45 -0.47 -5.54 -1.60
CA VAL A 45 -1.83 -5.45 -1.11
C VAL A 45 -2.61 -6.66 -1.60
N VAL A 46 -2.99 -7.52 -0.66
CA VAL A 46 -3.84 -8.69 -0.93
C VAL A 46 -5.29 -8.26 -0.80
N THR A 47 -6.08 -8.48 -1.85
CA THR A 47 -7.51 -8.16 -1.87
C THR A 47 -8.34 -9.23 -1.16
N ASP A 48 -9.46 -8.78 -0.60
CA ASP A 48 -10.45 -9.61 0.06
C ASP A 48 -11.14 -10.55 -0.96
N PRO A 49 -11.12 -11.88 -0.75
CA PRO A 49 -11.72 -12.84 -1.67
C PRO A 49 -13.25 -12.90 -1.63
N GLU A 50 -13.90 -12.06 -0.82
CA GLU A 50 -15.38 -12.06 -0.65
C GLU A 50 -16.15 -12.00 -1.98
N PHE A 51 -15.61 -11.35 -3.01
CA PHE A 51 -16.28 -11.16 -4.31
C PHE A 51 -15.49 -11.62 -5.55
N ALA A 52 -14.22 -11.97 -5.40
CA ALA A 52 -13.34 -12.36 -6.48
C ALA A 52 -12.21 -13.26 -5.95
N PRO A 53 -11.48 -14.00 -6.79
CA PRO A 53 -10.24 -14.65 -6.35
C PRO A 53 -9.31 -13.61 -5.70
N ALA A 54 -8.68 -13.98 -4.58
CA ALA A 54 -7.70 -13.12 -3.93
C ALA A 54 -6.60 -12.76 -4.95
N MET A 55 -6.32 -11.46 -5.08
CA MET A 55 -5.24 -10.95 -5.92
C MET A 55 -4.29 -10.11 -5.07
N THR A 56 -2.99 -10.25 -5.33
CA THR A 56 -1.96 -9.39 -4.74
C THR A 56 -1.52 -8.34 -5.74
N TYR A 57 -1.68 -7.08 -5.38
CA TYR A 57 -1.22 -5.93 -6.15
C TYR A 57 0.07 -5.38 -5.54
N VAL A 58 1.09 -5.17 -6.37
CA VAL A 58 2.37 -4.60 -5.96
C VAL A 58 2.43 -3.16 -6.43
N PHE A 59 2.73 -2.24 -5.52
CA PHE A 59 2.90 -0.83 -5.80
C PHE A 59 4.32 -0.41 -5.42
N ALA A 60 5.02 0.27 -6.34
CA ALA A 60 6.23 1.01 -6.01
C ALA A 60 5.85 2.43 -5.62
N VAL A 61 6.09 2.81 -4.37
CA VAL A 61 5.70 4.11 -3.84
C VAL A 61 6.93 5.02 -3.79
N PRO A 62 6.91 6.20 -4.44
CA PRO A 62 8.04 7.11 -4.44
C PRO A 62 8.46 7.55 -3.03
N LYS A 63 9.75 7.86 -2.85
CA LYS A 63 10.26 8.38 -1.58
C LYS A 63 9.56 9.69 -1.21
N GLY A 64 9.15 9.81 0.05
CA GLY A 64 8.46 10.98 0.58
C GLY A 64 6.94 10.97 0.37
N GLU A 65 6.40 10.02 -0.40
CA GLU A 65 4.96 9.84 -0.53
C GLU A 65 4.37 9.11 0.68
N GLU A 66 3.07 9.32 0.87
CA GLU A 66 2.33 8.87 2.04
C GLU A 66 1.23 7.89 1.65
N VAL A 67 1.16 6.79 2.38
CA VAL A 67 0.09 5.79 2.30
C VAL A 67 -0.77 5.90 3.54
N TRP A 68 -2.09 5.94 3.38
CA TRP A 68 -3.02 6.07 4.49
C TRP A 68 -3.93 4.85 4.60
N ILE A 69 -4.13 4.37 5.83
CA ILE A 69 -4.95 3.19 6.12
C ILE A 69 -6.02 3.57 7.13
N ASP A 70 -7.28 3.31 6.77
CA ASP A 70 -8.43 3.43 7.67
C ASP A 70 -9.47 2.35 7.37
N ARG A 71 -9.97 1.69 8.41
CA ARG A 71 -11.03 0.66 8.31
C ARG A 71 -10.80 -0.39 7.21
N ASN A 72 -9.58 -0.93 7.10
CA ASN A 72 -9.15 -1.90 6.07
C ASN A 72 -9.20 -1.37 4.63
N ILE A 73 -9.25 -0.06 4.46
CA ILE A 73 -9.06 0.61 3.17
C ILE A 73 -7.68 1.24 3.18
N ILE A 74 -6.91 0.96 2.13
CA ILE A 74 -5.60 1.56 1.91
C ILE A 74 -5.65 2.55 0.75
N HIS A 75 -5.13 3.73 0.98
CA HIS A 75 -5.01 4.85 0.05
C HIS A 75 -3.56 4.95 -0.40
N ILE A 76 -3.32 4.70 -1.69
CA ILE A 76 -1.98 4.59 -2.25
C ILE A 76 -1.82 5.62 -3.38
N PRO A 77 -0.86 6.56 -3.28
CA PRO A 77 -0.58 7.56 -4.32
C PRO A 77 0.33 6.98 -5.41
N ALA A 78 0.07 5.74 -5.84
CA ALA A 78 0.87 5.04 -6.82
C ALA A 78 0.01 4.13 -7.71
N ILE A 79 0.56 3.78 -8.87
CA ILE A 79 -0.05 2.82 -9.79
C ILE A 79 0.50 1.44 -9.46
N CYS A 80 -0.36 0.42 -9.57
CA CYS A 80 0.07 -0.97 -9.51
C CYS A 80 1.09 -1.26 -10.62
N ILE A 81 2.25 -1.79 -10.25
CA ILE A 81 3.32 -2.18 -11.18
C ILE A 81 3.29 -3.66 -11.52
N LYS A 82 2.63 -4.49 -10.69
CA LYS A 82 2.56 -5.93 -10.87
C LYS A 82 1.34 -6.50 -10.16
N GLN A 83 0.70 -7.48 -10.78
CA GLN A 83 -0.41 -8.24 -10.22
C GLN A 83 -0.01 -9.72 -10.13
N ILE A 84 -0.38 -10.38 -9.02
CA ILE A 84 -0.09 -11.78 -8.74
C ILE A 84 -1.40 -12.44 -8.32
N GLU A 85 -1.71 -13.61 -8.88
CA GLU A 85 -2.85 -14.42 -8.46
C GLU A 85 -2.62 -15.00 -7.06
N GLY A 86 -3.65 -14.95 -6.20
CA GLY A 86 -3.61 -15.43 -4.83
C GLY A 86 -2.89 -14.49 -3.86
N ASN A 87 -2.50 -15.04 -2.70
CA ASN A 87 -1.65 -14.36 -1.73
C ASN A 87 -0.18 -14.49 -2.16
N GLY A 88 0.39 -13.40 -2.66
CA GLY A 88 1.78 -13.28 -3.10
C GLY A 88 2.74 -12.85 -2.00
N ILE A 89 2.25 -12.57 -0.79
CA ILE A 89 3.09 -12.28 0.38
C ILE A 89 3.88 -13.54 0.71
N ARG A 90 5.20 -13.46 0.60
CA ARG A 90 6.10 -14.55 0.95
C ARG A 90 6.62 -14.34 2.36
N CYS A 91 6.53 -15.37 3.19
CA CYS A 91 7.28 -15.43 4.43
C CYS A 91 8.78 -15.42 4.09
N GLN A 92 9.57 -14.59 4.75
CA GLN A 92 11.02 -14.84 4.79
C GLN A 92 11.22 -16.11 5.62
N GLY A 93 11.61 -17.20 4.96
CA GLY A 93 12.13 -18.36 5.66
C GLY A 93 13.39 -17.93 6.43
N THR A 94 13.37 -18.11 7.73
CA THR A 94 14.55 -18.00 8.60
C THR A 94 15.64 -18.98 8.18
#